data_AF-A0A1B8HT19-F1
#
_entry.id   AF-A0A1B8HT19-F1
#
_cell.length_a   1.000
_cell.length_b   1.000
_cell.length_c   1.000
_cell.angle_alpha   90.00
_cell.angle_beta   90.00
_cell.angle_gamma   90.00
#
_symmetry.space_group_name_H-M   'P 1'
#
loop_
_entity.id
_entity.type
_entity.pdbx_description
1 polymer ?
#
loop_
_entity_poly.entity_id
_entity_poly.type
_entity_poly.pdbx_seq_one_letter_code
_entity_poly.pdbx_strand_id
1 'polypeptide(L)' 'MKILWGIVAICAVIGLLDGLLPAITMANSAPQQAAGAAIGIAWAVIPYCLVKALSMMSPRKVVIEEK' A
#
# COMPACT_ATOMS: atom_id res chain seq x y z
N MET A 1 -15.19 5.91 -2.40
CA MET A 1 -14.41 4.77 -1.86
C MET A 1 -13.89 3.83 -2.93
N LYS A 2 -14.72 3.21 -3.79
CA LYS A 2 -14.26 2.23 -4.80
C LYS A 2 -13.09 2.73 -5.68
N ILE A 3 -13.14 3.99 -6.11
CA ILE A 3 -12.08 4.62 -6.91
C ILE A 3 -10.76 4.77 -6.11
N LEU A 4 -10.83 5.23 -4.86
CA LEU A 4 -9.64 5.35 -4.01
C LEU A 4 -8.98 3.99 -3.73
N TRP A 5 -9.79 2.96 -3.47
CA TRP A 5 -9.28 1.60 -3.32
C TRP A 5 -8.68 1.05 -4.62
N GLY A 6 -9.22 1.42 -5.78
CA GLY A 6 -8.61 1.13 -7.09
C GLY A 6 -7.23 1.76 -7.25
N ILE A 7 -7.05 3.00 -6.81
CA ILE A 7 -5.74 3.68 -6.83
C ILE A 7 -4.74 2.97 -5.91
N VAL A 8 -5.15 2.55 -4.72
CA VAL A 8 -4.29 1.77 -3.80
C VAL A 8 -3.83 0.46 -4.45
N ALA A 9 -4.73 -0.24 -5.15
CA ALA A 9 -4.39 -1.47 -5.85
C ALA A 9 -3.36 -1.21 -6.96
N ILE A 10 -3.52 -0.14 -7.74
CA ILE A 10 -2.56 0.27 -8.79
C ILE A 10 -1.20 0.60 -8.17
N CYS A 11 -1.17 1.38 -7.08
CA CYS A 11 0.06 1.70 -6.35
C CYS A 11 0.79 0.43 -5.85
N ALA A 12 0.03 -0.56 -5.38
CA ALA A 12 0.63 -1.84 -4.96
C ALA A 12 1.25 -2.61 -6.15
N VAL A 13 0.62 -2.57 -7.33
CA VAL A 13 1.21 -3.15 -8.55
C VAL A 13 2.48 -2.41 -8.95
N ILE A 14 2.49 -1.07 -8.88
CA ILE A 14 3.69 -0.28 -9.16
C ILE A 14 4.82 -0.62 -8.18
N GLY A 15 4.53 -0.73 -6.88
CA GLY A 15 5.52 -1.16 -5.88
C GLY A 15 6.10 -2.55 -6.14
N LEU A 16 5.31 -3.46 -6.72
CA LEU A 16 5.79 -4.77 -7.14
C LEU A 16 6.71 -4.70 -8.37
N LEU A 17 6.35 -3.85 -9.35
CA LEU A 17 7.14 -3.65 -10.57
C LEU A 17 8.45 -2.89 -10.32
N ASP A 18 8.41 -1.87 -9.47
CA ASP A 18 9.52 -0.92 -9.24
C ASP A 18 10.38 -1.28 -8.01
N GLY A 19 9.81 -1.98 -7.03
CA GLY A 19 10.54 -2.44 -5.84
C GLY A 19 10.95 -3.90 -5.94
N LEU A 20 9.96 -4.80 -5.97
CA LEU A 20 10.19 -6.24 -5.79
C LEU A 20 10.89 -6.88 -6.99
N LEU A 21 10.42 -6.63 -8.21
CA LEU A 21 11.04 -7.18 -9.43
C LEU A 21 12.52 -6.80 -9.57
N PRO A 22 12.93 -5.51 -9.50
CA PRO A 22 14.34 -5.14 -9.60
C PRO A 22 15.16 -5.59 -8.37
N ALA A 23 14.54 -5.71 -7.19
CA ALA A 23 15.20 -6.32 -6.04
C ALA A 23 15.59 -7.77 -6.30
N ILE A 24 14.77 -8.55 -7.01
CA ILE A 24 15.05 -9.98 -7.24
C ILE A 24 15.91 -10.21 -8.49
N THR A 25 15.73 -9.39 -9.54
CA THR A 25 16.35 -9.66 -10.85
C THR A 25 17.61 -8.85 -11.13
N MET A 26 17.81 -7.69 -10.48
CA MET A 26 18.90 -6.76 -10.81
C MET A 26 19.82 -6.43 -9.63
N ALA A 27 19.49 -6.84 -8.40
CA ALA A 27 20.29 -6.52 -7.22
C ALA A 27 21.56 -7.38 -7.14
N ASN A 28 22.71 -6.73 -6.99
CA ASN A 28 24.02 -7.39 -6.87
C ASN A 28 24.46 -7.63 -5.43
N SER A 29 23.68 -7.17 -4.45
CA SER A 29 24.04 -7.27 -3.03
C SER A 29 22.81 -7.39 -2.13
N ALA A 30 22.97 -8.04 -0.98
CA ALA A 30 21.90 -8.20 0.01
C ALA A 30 21.28 -6.87 0.49
N PRO A 31 22.05 -5.79 0.74
CA PRO A 31 21.49 -4.49 1.09
C PRO A 31 20.57 -3.91 -0.01
N GLN A 32 20.91 -4.13 -1.29
CA GLN A 32 20.13 -3.63 -2.41
C GLN A 32 18.80 -4.38 -2.57
N GLN A 33 18.79 -5.69 -2.30
CA GLN A 33 17.55 -6.47 -2.23
C GLN A 33 16.62 -5.97 -1.13
N ALA A 34 17.18 -5.71 0.06
CA ALA A 34 16.42 -5.16 1.19
C ALA A 34 15.85 -3.77 0.90
N ALA A 35 16.64 -2.90 0.25
CA ALA A 35 16.19 -1.56 -0.15
C ALA A 35 15.04 -1.62 -1.17
N GLY A 36 15.13 -2.47 -2.20
CA GLY A 36 14.06 -2.63 -3.18
C GLY A 36 12.78 -3.23 -2.58
N ALA A 37 12.92 -4.18 -1.64
CA ALA A 37 11.78 -4.70 -0.88
C ALA A 37 11.11 -3.60 -0.02
N ALA A 38 11.90 -2.75 0.64
CA ALA A 38 11.38 -1.64 1.43
C ALA A 38 10.62 -0.60 0.56
N ILE A 39 11.14 -0.30 -0.63
CA ILE A 39 10.47 0.59 -1.61
C ILE A 39 9.13 0.00 -2.04
N GLY A 40 9.10 -1.30 -2.36
CA GLY A 40 7.87 -1.98 -2.76
C GLY A 40 6.80 -1.97 -1.65
N ILE A 41 7.21 -2.21 -0.40
CA ILE A 41 6.32 -2.13 0.76
C ILE A 41 5.82 -0.69 0.98
N ALA A 42 6.69 0.32 0.85
CA ALA A 42 6.29 1.72 1.03
C ALA A 42 5.19 2.14 0.04
N TRP A 43 5.31 1.72 -1.22
CA TRP A 43 4.31 1.95 -2.27
C TRP A 43 2.96 1.28 -2.00
N ALA A 44 2.92 0.19 -1.23
CA ALA A 44 1.68 -0.47 -0.83
C ALA A 44 1.08 0.14 0.46
N VAL A 45 1.92 0.38 1.47
CA VAL A 45 1.48 0.72 2.83
C VAL A 45 1.01 2.17 2.94
N ILE A 46 1.75 3.14 2.39
CA ILE A 46 1.42 4.56 2.49
C ILE A 46 0.02 4.87 1.91
N PRO A 47 -0.29 4.51 0.65
CA PRO A 47 -1.61 4.81 0.08
C PRO A 47 -2.73 4.02 0.77
N TYR A 48 -2.47 2.79 1.22
CA TYR A 48 -3.44 2.02 2.00
C TYR A 48 -3.83 2.73 3.30
N CYS A 49 -2.84 3.18 4.09
CA CYS A 49 -3.06 3.90 5.33
C CYS A 49 -3.86 5.20 5.09
N LEU A 50 -3.56 5.92 4.00
CA LEU A 50 -4.24 7.16 3.64
C LEU A 50 -5.72 6.91 3.28
N VAL A 51 -6.01 5.92 2.44
CA VAL A 51 -7.39 5.56 2.08
C VAL A 51 -8.17 5.02 3.26
N LYS A 52 -7.52 4.30 4.19
CA LYS A 52 -8.15 3.80 5.41
C LYS A 52 -8.54 4.94 6.35
N ALA A 53 -7.65 5.92 6.54
CA ALA A 53 -7.95 7.12 7.31
C ALA A 53 -9.12 7.90 6.70
N LEU A 54 -9.11 8.13 5.39
CA LEU A 54 -10.23 8.77 4.68
C LEU A 54 -11.54 7.98 4.82
N SER A 55 -11.47 6.64 4.83
CA SER A 55 -12.63 5.78 4.99
C SER A 55 -13.24 5.85 6.39
N MET A 56 -12.42 6.09 7.42
CA MET A 56 -12.87 6.24 8.81
C MET A 56 -13.50 7.61 9.10
N MET A 57 -13.10 8.66 8.38
CA MET A 57 -13.69 10.01 8.55
C MET A 57 -15.14 10.13 8.03
N SER A 58 -15.62 9.16 7.22
CA SER A 58 -17.01 9.10 6.78
C SER A 58 -17.63 7.74 7.14
N PRO A 59 -17.90 7.51 8.45
CA PRO A 59 -18.47 6.26 8.91
C PRO A 59 -19.89 6.11 8.35
N ARG A 60 -20.09 5.10 7.49
CA ARG A 60 -21.39 4.82 6.87
C ARG A 60 -22.42 4.22 7.83
N LYS A 61 -22.00 3.72 9.00
CA LYS A 61 -22.85 3.31 10.11
C LYS A 61 -22.09 3.44 11.42
N VAL A 62 -22.54 4.31 12.31
CA VAL A 62 -22.28 4.19 13.75
C VAL A 62 -23.29 3.16 14.26
N VAL A 63 -22.82 2.00 14.72
CA VAL A 63 -23.67 1.10 15.49
C VAL A 63 -23.80 1.74 16.86
N ILE A 64 -24.93 2.39 17.11
CA ILE A 64 -25.27 2.88 18.43
C ILE A 64 -25.78 1.64 19.18
N GLU A 65 -25.01 1.10 20.11
CA GLU A 65 -25.56 0.17 21.09
C GLU A 65 -26.56 0.96 21.93
N GLU A 66 -27.85 0.73 21.72
CA GLU A 66 -28.88 1.17 22.66
C GLU A 66 -28.75 0.31 23.92
N LYS A 67 -28.41 0.96 25.03
CA LYS A 67 -28.31 0.37 26.36
C LYS A 67 -29.69 0.15 26.97
#